data_AF-A0A821BVZ1-F1
#
_entry.id   AF-A0A821BVZ1-F1
#
_cell.length_a   1.000
_cell.length_b   1.000
_cell.length_c   1.000
_cell.angle_alpha   90.00
_cell.angle_beta   90.00
_cell.angle_gamma   90.00
#
_symmetry.space_group_name_H-M   'P 1'
#
loop_
_entity.id
_entity.type
_entity.pdbx_description
1 polymer ?
#
loop_
_entity_poly.entity_id
_entity_poly.type
_entity_poly.pdbx_seq_one_letter_code
_entity_poly.pdbx_strand_id
1 'polypeptide(L)'
;MKDLITQMVCTISNEKCFIGECDKCPTESITDILTDNNMIDLDDECSWNLWKKVNNKFDLQQMSGSTDSLLTEIEERWSPFLLHTHINREQREYIKELRCQSTEKTFVVAQIDFSMNYTLVRQREVQQGFFSQHQVTLFTIHLTIGKEQRNLAVISDYMEHTTVFVHCVQKILTQFIKKNFPLVKKVNYVSDGACAHFKNNASILNLIHHKIDFDLDACWTFTATGHGKGAGDGIGAVLKSTARRVTRSKNILMSNAKDFYEFTQKQQLETARRSNKDIPGVHVFFLESDEVEEAKKSYLQARSEKLR
;
A
#
# COMPACT_ATOMS: atom_id res chain seq x y z
N MET A 1 4.24 21.23 12.09
CA MET A 1 4.98 19.95 12.34
C MET A 1 6.32 19.91 11.62
N LYS A 2 6.42 20.19 10.30
CA LYS A 2 7.73 20.38 9.64
C LYS A 2 8.57 21.48 10.32
N ASP A 3 7.89 22.54 10.76
CA ASP A 3 8.53 23.67 11.45
C ASP A 3 9.07 23.24 12.83
N LEU A 4 8.32 22.42 13.58
CA LEU A 4 8.74 21.87 14.88
C LEU A 4 9.95 20.93 14.75
N ILE A 5 9.95 20.04 13.75
CA ILE A 5 11.10 19.15 13.51
C ILE A 5 12.35 19.99 13.23
N THR A 6 12.23 21.05 12.41
CA THR A 6 13.35 21.93 12.06
C THR A 6 13.91 22.69 13.26
N GLN A 7 13.10 22.93 14.30
CA GLN A 7 13.54 23.54 15.56
C GLN A 7 14.22 22.55 16.51
N MET A 8 14.01 21.24 16.33
CA MET A 8 14.56 20.20 17.21
C MET A 8 15.72 19.40 16.63
N VAL A 9 16.02 19.57 15.34
CA VAL A 9 17.17 18.93 14.70
C VAL A 9 18.13 19.96 14.12
N CYS A 10 19.39 19.55 13.94
CA CYS A 10 20.39 20.37 13.27
C CYS A 10 19.91 20.87 11.89
N THR A 11 20.27 22.10 11.51
CA THR A 11 19.97 22.66 10.18
C THR A 11 20.51 21.76 9.06
N ILE A 12 21.72 21.22 9.25
CA ILE A 12 22.26 20.12 8.46
C ILE A 12 22.08 18.84 9.28
N SER A 13 20.91 18.22 9.13
CA SER A 13 20.54 17.01 9.84
C SER A 13 21.14 15.76 9.21
N ASN A 14 21.48 14.79 10.04
CA ASN A 14 21.90 13.44 9.67
C ASN A 14 21.09 12.41 10.47
N GLU A 15 21.30 11.12 10.22
CA GLU A 15 20.60 10.03 10.92
C GLU A 15 20.64 10.18 12.44
N LYS A 16 21.80 10.56 13.02
CA LYS A 16 21.97 10.77 14.47
C LYS A 16 20.99 11.78 15.05
N CYS A 17 20.60 12.79 14.27
CA CYS A 17 19.65 13.82 14.71
C CYS A 17 18.25 13.26 14.94
N PHE A 18 17.86 12.21 14.21
CA PHE A 18 16.51 11.64 14.25
C PHE A 18 16.39 10.42 15.17
N ILE A 19 17.52 9.84 15.59
CA ILE A 19 17.58 8.73 16.54
C ILE A 19 17.92 9.17 17.97
N GLY A 20 18.14 10.47 18.19
CA GLY A 20 18.45 11.03 19.51
C GLY A 20 19.91 10.89 19.94
N GLU A 21 20.83 10.66 19.00
CA GLU A 21 22.27 10.45 19.27
C GLU A 21 23.15 11.63 18.80
N CYS A 22 22.56 12.80 18.57
CA CYS A 22 23.28 13.97 18.09
C CYS A 22 23.55 14.97 19.20
N ASP A 23 24.83 15.16 19.54
CA ASP A 23 25.27 16.14 20.56
C ASP A 23 25.12 17.61 20.13
N LYS A 24 24.73 17.86 18.87
CA LYS A 24 24.62 19.20 18.28
C LYS A 24 23.18 19.66 18.10
N CYS A 25 22.19 18.78 18.33
CA CYS A 25 20.79 19.17 18.25
C CYS A 25 20.44 20.16 19.37
N PRO A 26 19.46 21.05 19.15
CA PRO A 26 18.89 21.87 20.21
C PRO A 26 18.46 21.05 21.42
N THR A 27 18.68 21.57 22.63
CA THR A 27 18.40 20.89 23.90
C THR A 27 16.98 21.12 24.42
N GLU A 28 16.24 22.04 23.80
CA GLU A 28 14.85 22.34 24.17
C GLU A 28 13.96 21.13 23.88
N SER A 29 13.08 20.79 24.83
CA SER A 29 12.07 19.75 24.64
C SER A 29 10.96 20.23 23.69
N ILE A 30 10.16 19.30 23.16
CA ILE A 30 9.03 19.69 22.31
C ILE A 30 8.01 20.50 23.13
N THR A 31 7.91 20.19 24.43
CA THR A 31 7.06 20.92 25.37
C THR A 31 7.55 22.36 25.58
N ASP A 32 8.86 22.58 25.76
CA ASP A 32 9.44 23.92 25.88
C ASP A 32 9.11 24.76 24.63
N ILE A 33 9.32 24.19 23.44
CA ILE A 33 9.05 24.88 22.17
C ILE A 33 7.57 25.24 21.99
N LEU A 34 6.65 24.37 22.42
CA LEU A 34 5.21 24.60 22.28
C LEU A 34 4.68 25.63 23.29
N THR A 35 5.31 25.71 24.46
CA THR A 35 4.95 26.63 25.55
C THR A 35 5.66 27.98 25.43
N ASP A 36 6.77 28.05 24.71
CA ASP A 36 7.54 29.28 24.57
C ASP A 36 6.72 30.40 23.89
N ASN A 37 6.68 31.57 24.52
CA ASN A 37 5.88 32.75 24.15
C ASN A 37 4.34 32.61 24.20
N ASN A 38 3.79 31.46 24.61
CA ASN A 38 2.36 31.28 24.79
C ASN A 38 2.01 31.28 26.29
N MET A 39 1.07 32.11 26.72
CA MET A 39 0.46 32.06 28.06
C MET A 39 -0.48 30.85 28.14
N ILE A 40 0.07 29.64 28.00
CA ILE A 40 -0.68 28.39 28.07
C ILE A 40 -0.97 28.10 29.53
N ASP A 41 -2.25 28.03 29.89
CA ASP A 41 -2.67 27.49 31.17
C ASP A 41 -2.57 25.96 31.11
N LEU A 42 -1.69 25.40 31.93
CA LEU A 42 -1.43 23.96 31.96
C LEU A 42 -2.63 23.19 32.55
N ASP A 43 -3.48 23.86 33.33
CA ASP A 43 -4.66 23.29 33.97
C ASP A 43 -5.90 23.33 33.08
N ASP A 44 -5.84 24.02 31.93
CA ASP A 44 -6.96 24.10 30.98
C ASP A 44 -7.40 22.70 30.53
N GLU A 45 -8.71 22.45 30.57
CA GLU A 45 -9.28 21.23 30.03
C GLU A 45 -9.25 21.24 28.50
N CYS A 46 -8.72 20.17 27.92
CA CYS A 46 -8.68 19.94 26.49
C CYS A 46 -9.12 18.52 26.13
N SER A 47 -9.35 18.29 24.84
CA SER A 47 -9.61 16.95 24.32
C SER A 47 -8.81 16.69 23.05
N TRP A 48 -8.34 15.46 22.89
CA TRP A 48 -7.54 15.02 21.75
C TRP A 48 -7.90 13.59 21.36
N ASN A 49 -7.59 13.22 20.12
CA ASN A 49 -7.87 11.88 19.61
C ASN A 49 -6.59 11.06 19.50
N LEU A 50 -6.65 9.80 19.92
CA LEU A 50 -5.52 8.89 19.86
C LEU A 50 -5.94 7.52 19.34
N TRP A 51 -5.16 6.97 18.41
CA TRP A 51 -5.29 5.58 17.99
C TRP A 51 -4.73 4.66 19.07
N LYS A 52 -5.59 3.90 19.74
CA LYS A 52 -5.20 2.89 20.73
C LYS A 52 -5.55 1.49 20.25
N LYS A 53 -4.69 0.52 20.60
CA LYS A 53 -4.96 -0.88 20.31
C LYS A 53 -5.82 -1.46 21.43
N VAL A 54 -7.09 -1.77 21.14
CA VAL A 54 -8.05 -2.40 22.05
C VAL A 54 -8.50 -3.72 21.43
N ASN A 55 -8.40 -4.83 22.17
CA ASN A 55 -8.82 -6.15 21.71
C ASN A 55 -8.23 -6.54 20.33
N ASN A 56 -6.94 -6.25 20.10
CA ASN A 56 -6.23 -6.44 18.84
C ASN A 56 -6.73 -5.61 17.63
N LYS A 57 -7.60 -4.63 17.84
CA LYS A 57 -8.01 -3.66 16.81
C LYS A 57 -7.55 -2.26 17.21
N PHE A 58 -7.19 -1.44 16.22
CA PHE A 58 -6.95 -0.02 16.47
C PHE A 58 -8.28 0.72 16.45
N ASP A 59 -8.52 1.51 17.49
CA ASP A 59 -9.71 2.35 17.61
C ASP A 59 -9.29 3.78 17.91
N LEU A 60 -10.02 4.74 17.33
CA LEU A 60 -9.77 6.16 17.54
C LEU A 60 -10.55 6.59 18.77
N GLN A 61 -9.85 6.84 19.86
CA GLN A 61 -10.47 7.23 21.13
C GLN A 61 -10.29 8.72 21.36
N GLN A 62 -11.38 9.37 21.75
CA GLN A 62 -11.32 10.73 22.28
C GLN A 62 -10.89 10.65 23.75
N MET A 63 -9.80 11.33 24.05
CA MET A 63 -9.27 11.55 25.38
C MET A 63 -9.65 12.96 25.83
N SER A 64 -9.81 13.15 27.13
CA SER A 64 -9.98 14.46 27.76
C SER A 64 -9.10 14.54 29.00
N GLY A 65 -8.52 15.70 29.25
CA GLY A 65 -7.60 15.94 30.37
C GLY A 65 -7.06 17.35 30.33
N SER A 66 -6.08 17.64 31.20
CA SER A 66 -5.41 18.94 31.22
C SER A 66 -4.50 19.12 30.01
N THR A 67 -4.17 20.37 29.69
CA THR A 67 -3.15 20.71 28.68
C THR A 67 -1.79 20.08 29.02
N ASP A 68 -1.42 20.02 30.30
CA ASP A 68 -0.23 19.30 30.78
C ASP A 68 -0.23 17.80 30.40
N SER A 69 -1.39 17.14 30.54
CA SER A 69 -1.56 15.73 30.16
C SER A 69 -1.35 15.52 28.66
N LEU A 70 -1.84 16.45 27.84
CA LEU A 70 -1.64 16.42 26.39
C LEU A 70 -0.16 16.62 26.03
N LEU A 71 0.54 17.56 26.66
CA LEU A 71 1.95 17.85 26.40
C LEU A 71 2.83 16.64 26.75
N THR A 72 2.58 16.00 27.89
CA THR A 72 3.26 14.76 28.29
C THR A 72 3.07 13.66 27.25
N GLU A 73 1.84 13.46 26.77
CA GLU A 73 1.53 12.46 25.73
C GLU A 73 2.20 12.78 24.38
N ILE A 74 2.45 14.06 24.06
CA ILE A 74 3.21 14.47 22.87
C ILE A 74 4.70 14.15 23.06
N GLU A 75 5.29 14.54 24.19
CA GLU A 75 6.70 14.32 24.53
C GLU A 75 7.08 12.84 24.45
N GLU A 76 6.27 11.97 25.06
CA GLU A 76 6.49 10.52 25.05
C GLU A 76 6.51 9.91 23.64
N ARG A 77 5.79 10.51 22.69
CA ARG A 77 5.70 10.02 21.30
C ARG A 77 6.67 10.70 20.36
N TRP A 78 7.35 11.75 20.81
CA TRP A 78 8.16 12.59 19.95
C TRP A 78 9.36 11.84 19.35
N SER A 79 10.13 11.13 20.18
CA SER A 79 11.30 10.37 19.71
C SER A 79 10.92 9.28 18.69
N PRO A 80 9.91 8.41 18.93
CA PRO A 80 9.41 7.48 17.91
C PRO A 80 8.92 8.17 16.63
N PHE A 81 8.26 9.32 16.77
CA PHE A 81 7.76 10.10 15.64
C PHE A 81 8.89 10.68 14.77
N LEU A 82 9.96 11.21 15.38
CA LEU A 82 11.15 11.72 14.67
C LEU A 82 11.81 10.61 13.86
N LEU A 83 12.08 9.46 14.49
CA LEU A 83 12.65 8.29 13.82
C LEU A 83 11.78 7.85 12.64
N HIS A 84 10.47 7.73 12.86
CA HIS A 84 9.53 7.35 11.80
C HIS A 84 9.54 8.35 10.63
N THR A 85 9.62 9.64 10.91
CA THR A 85 9.70 10.69 9.89
C THR A 85 10.97 10.58 9.05
N HIS A 86 12.11 10.33 9.70
CA HIS A 86 13.39 10.14 9.00
C HIS A 86 13.35 8.92 8.08
N ILE A 87 12.97 7.75 8.61
CA ILE A 87 12.84 6.51 7.84
C ILE A 87 11.94 6.72 6.62
N ASN A 88 10.79 7.38 6.80
CA ASN A 88 9.86 7.67 5.71
C ASN A 88 10.51 8.56 4.62
N ARG A 89 11.27 9.58 5.02
CA ARG A 89 11.96 10.48 4.08
C ARG A 89 12.99 9.73 3.26
N GLU A 90 13.89 9.00 3.93
CA GLU A 90 14.95 8.23 3.28
C GLU A 90 14.37 7.16 2.34
N GLN A 91 13.33 6.44 2.77
CA GLN A 91 12.65 5.45 1.93
C GLN A 91 11.99 6.07 0.69
N ARG A 92 11.33 7.23 0.84
CA ARG A 92 10.72 7.95 -0.29
C ARG A 92 11.78 8.43 -1.29
N GLU A 93 12.89 8.95 -0.80
CA GLU A 93 14.02 9.40 -1.62
C GLU A 93 14.63 8.23 -2.38
N TYR A 94 14.93 7.13 -1.69
CA TYR A 94 15.42 5.90 -2.32
C TYR A 94 14.46 5.36 -3.40
N ILE A 95 13.15 5.27 -3.12
CA ILE A 95 12.16 4.79 -4.10
C ILE A 95 12.08 5.74 -5.30
N LYS A 96 12.19 7.06 -5.07
CA LYS A 96 12.20 8.06 -6.14
C LYS A 96 13.44 7.88 -7.03
N GLU A 97 14.62 7.72 -6.45
CA GLU A 97 15.86 7.44 -7.18
C GLU A 97 15.78 6.14 -7.97
N LEU A 98 15.29 5.08 -7.34
CA LEU A 98 15.09 3.77 -7.98
C LEU A 98 14.18 3.88 -9.21
N ARG A 99 13.10 4.66 -9.12
CA ARG A 99 12.23 4.96 -10.27
C ARG A 99 12.96 5.74 -11.36
N CYS A 100 13.73 6.77 -11.00
CA CYS A 100 14.50 7.56 -11.96
C CYS A 100 15.57 6.75 -12.71
N GLN A 101 16.14 5.74 -12.06
CA GLN A 101 17.15 4.84 -12.66
C GLN A 101 16.55 3.69 -13.47
N SER A 102 15.24 3.45 -13.35
CA SER A 102 14.55 2.38 -14.09
C SER A 102 14.55 2.66 -15.59
N THR A 103 14.57 1.61 -16.42
CA THR A 103 14.49 1.74 -17.88
C THR A 103 13.81 0.51 -18.48
N GLU A 104 13.30 0.64 -19.69
CA GLU A 104 12.75 -0.48 -20.48
C GLU A 104 13.78 -1.56 -20.84
N LYS A 105 15.07 -1.35 -20.56
CA LYS A 105 16.18 -2.27 -20.87
C LYS A 105 16.85 -2.88 -19.64
N THR A 106 16.57 -2.37 -18.44
CA THR A 106 17.25 -2.79 -17.20
C THR A 106 16.25 -3.43 -16.26
N PHE A 107 15.49 -2.60 -15.57
CA PHE A 107 14.55 -3.00 -14.55
C PHE A 107 13.34 -2.09 -14.50
N VAL A 108 12.27 -2.60 -13.93
CA VAL A 108 11.05 -1.83 -13.61
C VAL A 108 10.88 -1.71 -12.11
N VAL A 109 10.11 -0.73 -11.68
CA VAL A 109 9.69 -0.58 -10.27
C VAL A 109 8.20 -0.85 -10.19
N ALA A 110 7.81 -1.86 -9.40
CA ALA A 110 6.44 -2.27 -9.21
C ALA A 110 5.99 -1.95 -7.78
N GLN A 111 5.24 -0.85 -7.61
CA GLN A 111 4.56 -0.57 -6.36
C GLN A 111 3.28 -1.40 -6.31
N ILE A 112 3.21 -2.33 -5.36
CA ILE A 112 2.13 -3.31 -5.22
C ILE A 112 1.40 -3.11 -3.90
N ASP A 113 0.07 -3.27 -3.91
CA ASP A 113 -0.74 -3.12 -2.70
C ASP A 113 -2.12 -3.78 -2.82
N PHE A 114 -2.68 -4.21 -1.68
CA PHE A 114 -4.08 -4.61 -1.57
C PHE A 114 -4.96 -3.37 -1.37
N SER A 115 -5.69 -2.98 -2.41
CA SER A 115 -6.69 -1.92 -2.28
C SER A 115 -7.97 -2.51 -1.70
N MET A 116 -8.03 -2.75 -0.38
CA MET A 116 -9.20 -3.18 0.45
C MET A 116 -10.37 -3.84 -0.28
N ASN A 117 -10.82 -5.02 0.16
CA ASN A 117 -11.92 -5.73 -0.50
C ASN A 117 -13.13 -4.83 -0.79
N TYR A 118 -13.62 -4.88 -2.03
CA TYR A 118 -14.73 -4.06 -2.48
C TYR A 118 -16.04 -4.82 -2.32
N THR A 119 -16.96 -4.24 -1.58
CA THR A 119 -18.32 -4.77 -1.44
C THR A 119 -19.14 -4.41 -2.68
N LEU A 120 -19.65 -5.43 -3.37
CA LEU A 120 -20.59 -5.29 -4.49
C LEU A 120 -21.94 -4.87 -3.93
N VAL A 121 -22.23 -3.58 -4.03
CA VAL A 121 -23.52 -2.99 -3.59
C VAL A 121 -24.59 -3.26 -4.65
N ARG A 122 -25.82 -3.56 -4.26
CA ARG A 122 -26.98 -3.61 -5.17
C ARG A 122 -27.92 -2.43 -4.87
N GLN A 123 -28.55 -1.87 -5.90
CA GLN A 123 -29.39 -0.67 -5.75
C GLN A 123 -30.76 -0.95 -5.10
N ARG A 124 -31.31 -2.16 -5.28
CA ARG A 124 -32.62 -2.57 -4.77
C ARG A 124 -32.51 -3.89 -4.00
N GLU A 125 -31.83 -3.86 -2.86
CA GLU A 125 -31.78 -4.98 -1.92
C GLU A 125 -33.01 -4.97 -1.00
N VAL A 126 -33.68 -6.12 -0.87
CA VAL A 126 -34.59 -6.34 0.26
C VAL A 126 -33.80 -6.34 1.57
N GLN A 127 -34.42 -5.98 2.70
CA GLN A 127 -33.74 -5.77 3.98
C GLN A 127 -32.84 -6.94 4.44
N GLN A 128 -33.15 -8.18 4.04
CA GLN A 128 -32.32 -9.37 4.33
C GLN A 128 -31.07 -9.51 3.42
N GLY A 129 -31.05 -8.90 2.23
CA GLY A 129 -29.92 -8.92 1.30
C GLY A 129 -28.72 -8.08 1.74
N PHE A 130 -28.92 -7.18 2.73
CA PHE A 130 -27.85 -6.38 3.33
C PHE A 130 -26.77 -7.23 4.01
N PHE A 131 -27.14 -8.43 4.51
CA PHE A 131 -26.21 -9.33 5.21
C PHE A 131 -25.46 -10.31 4.29
N SER A 132 -25.76 -10.32 2.98
CA SER A 132 -25.17 -11.26 1.99
C SER A 132 -24.38 -10.55 0.88
N GLN A 133 -23.81 -9.39 1.18
CA GLN A 133 -23.06 -8.62 0.20
C GLN A 133 -21.76 -9.35 -0.18
N HIS A 134 -21.61 -9.61 -1.47
CA HIS A 134 -20.43 -10.28 -2.00
C HIS A 134 -19.29 -9.27 -2.05
N GLN A 135 -18.13 -9.68 -1.57
CA GLN A 135 -16.93 -8.88 -1.66
C GLN A 135 -16.00 -9.43 -2.73
N VAL A 136 -15.14 -8.57 -3.26
CA VAL A 136 -14.14 -8.92 -4.26
C VAL A 136 -12.79 -8.40 -3.79
N THR A 137 -11.75 -9.19 -3.96
CA THR A 137 -10.38 -8.76 -3.69
C THR A 137 -9.88 -7.93 -4.85
N LEU A 138 -9.23 -6.81 -4.52
CA LEU A 138 -8.63 -5.92 -5.49
C LEU A 138 -7.17 -5.67 -5.13
N PHE A 139 -6.28 -6.13 -5.99
CA PHE A 139 -4.85 -5.91 -5.88
C PHE A 139 -4.39 -4.93 -6.95
N THR A 140 -3.63 -3.91 -6.56
CA THR A 140 -3.24 -2.80 -7.43
C THR A 140 -1.75 -2.76 -7.63
N ILE A 141 -1.33 -2.42 -8.84
CA ILE A 141 0.08 -2.36 -9.22
C ILE A 141 0.31 -1.08 -10.01
N HIS A 142 1.20 -0.23 -9.52
CA HIS A 142 1.71 0.91 -10.25
C HIS A 142 3.14 0.60 -10.71
N LEU A 143 3.31 0.47 -12.02
CA LEU A 143 4.58 0.20 -12.67
C LEU A 143 5.22 1.48 -13.19
N THR A 144 6.48 1.69 -12.82
CA THR A 144 7.36 2.70 -13.40
C THR A 144 8.44 2.04 -14.26
N ILE A 145 8.55 2.49 -15.52
CA ILE A 145 9.52 2.03 -16.51
C ILE A 145 10.16 3.25 -17.18
N GLY A 146 11.25 3.77 -16.62
CA GLY A 146 11.85 5.02 -17.07
C GLY A 146 10.87 6.17 -17.02
N LYS A 147 10.55 6.76 -18.18
CA LYS A 147 9.55 7.84 -18.28
C LYS A 147 8.12 7.32 -18.41
N GLU A 148 7.93 6.03 -18.65
CA GLU A 148 6.62 5.41 -18.81
C GLU A 148 6.05 4.93 -17.47
N GLN A 149 4.72 5.02 -17.35
CA GLN A 149 3.96 4.45 -16.24
C GLN A 149 2.85 3.54 -16.78
N ARG A 150 2.60 2.43 -16.08
CA ARG A 150 1.48 1.52 -16.34
C ARG A 150 0.77 1.19 -15.04
N ASN A 151 -0.56 1.19 -15.06
CA ASN A 151 -1.37 0.80 -13.93
C ASN A 151 -2.02 -0.54 -14.23
N LEU A 152 -1.92 -1.48 -13.30
CA LEU A 152 -2.60 -2.77 -13.38
C LEU A 152 -3.48 -2.96 -12.15
N ALA A 153 -4.53 -3.75 -12.32
CA ALA A 153 -5.36 -4.24 -11.25
C ALA A 153 -5.66 -5.72 -11.46
N VAL A 154 -5.52 -6.52 -10.41
CA VAL A 154 -5.95 -7.92 -10.38
C VAL A 154 -7.20 -8.00 -9.51
N ILE A 155 -8.28 -8.47 -10.12
CA ILE A 155 -9.57 -8.73 -9.47
C ILE A 155 -9.66 -10.24 -9.20
N SER A 156 -10.10 -10.61 -8.01
CA SER A 156 -10.24 -12.02 -7.63
C SER A 156 -11.44 -12.24 -6.72
N ASP A 157 -12.01 -13.44 -6.80
CA ASP A 157 -12.95 -13.99 -5.81
C ASP A 157 -12.24 -14.58 -4.58
N TYR A 158 -10.91 -14.65 -4.59
CA TYR A 158 -10.12 -15.12 -3.45
C TYR A 158 -10.02 -14.05 -2.37
N MET A 159 -10.62 -14.30 -1.20
CA MET A 159 -10.82 -13.27 -0.18
C MET A 159 -9.65 -13.07 0.79
N GLU A 160 -8.73 -14.05 0.89
CA GLU A 160 -7.62 -14.00 1.83
C GLU A 160 -6.41 -13.25 1.26
N HIS A 161 -5.87 -12.30 2.03
CA HIS A 161 -4.65 -11.58 1.66
C HIS A 161 -3.43 -12.39 2.10
N THR A 162 -3.02 -13.34 1.26
CA THR A 162 -1.93 -14.28 1.56
C THR A 162 -0.71 -14.05 0.69
N THR A 163 0.43 -14.60 1.13
CA THR A 163 1.67 -14.60 0.34
C THR A 163 1.55 -15.40 -0.96
N VAL A 164 0.72 -16.46 -0.98
CA VAL A 164 0.47 -17.26 -2.17
C VAL A 164 -0.29 -16.45 -3.21
N PHE A 165 -1.30 -15.66 -2.78
CA PHE A 165 -2.00 -14.75 -3.67
C PHE A 165 -1.02 -13.76 -4.33
N VAL A 166 -0.12 -13.15 -3.54
CA VAL A 166 0.90 -12.24 -4.06
C VAL A 166 1.81 -12.93 -5.08
N HIS A 167 2.21 -14.17 -4.84
CA HIS A 167 2.98 -14.96 -5.81
C HIS A 167 2.23 -15.18 -7.14
N CYS A 168 0.93 -15.51 -7.10
CA CYS A 168 0.11 -15.62 -8.31
C CYS A 168 0.00 -14.27 -9.05
N VAL A 169 -0.13 -13.17 -8.32
CA VAL A 169 -0.10 -11.83 -8.91
C VAL A 169 1.26 -11.51 -9.55
N GLN A 170 2.38 -11.91 -8.92
CA GLN A 170 3.71 -11.78 -9.50
C GLN A 170 3.84 -12.55 -10.81
N LYS A 171 3.23 -13.74 -10.93
CA LYS A 171 3.15 -14.49 -12.19
C LYS A 171 2.43 -13.69 -13.29
N ILE A 172 1.27 -13.11 -13.00
CA ILE A 172 0.51 -12.27 -13.95
C ILE A 172 1.36 -11.05 -14.36
N LEU A 173 1.96 -10.38 -13.38
CA LEU A 173 2.76 -9.18 -13.60
C LEU A 173 4.00 -9.46 -14.44
N THR A 174 4.75 -10.53 -14.15
CA THR A 174 5.96 -10.89 -14.89
C THR A 174 5.64 -11.28 -16.33
N GLN A 175 4.52 -11.97 -16.59
CA GLN A 175 4.03 -12.22 -17.95
C GLN A 175 3.70 -10.92 -18.69
N PHE A 176 3.02 -9.98 -18.02
CA PHE A 176 2.76 -8.66 -18.58
C PHE A 176 4.07 -7.91 -18.92
N ILE A 177 5.05 -7.92 -18.02
CA ILE A 177 6.35 -7.27 -18.22
C ILE A 177 7.07 -7.90 -19.42
N LYS A 178 7.18 -9.23 -19.49
CA LYS A 178 7.86 -9.91 -20.60
C LYS A 178 7.23 -9.62 -21.95
N LYS A 179 5.90 -9.50 -22.00
CA LYS A 179 5.17 -9.20 -23.23
C LYS A 179 5.39 -7.76 -23.71
N ASN A 180 5.35 -6.79 -22.80
CA ASN A 180 5.34 -5.36 -23.15
C ASN A 180 6.73 -4.70 -23.07
N PHE A 181 7.64 -5.26 -22.28
CA PHE A 181 8.99 -4.77 -22.03
C PHE A 181 10.00 -5.94 -22.09
N PRO A 182 10.18 -6.60 -23.24
CA PRO A 182 10.92 -7.86 -23.36
C PRO A 182 12.42 -7.75 -23.00
N LEU A 183 12.97 -6.53 -22.98
CA LEU A 183 14.36 -6.28 -22.64
C LEU A 183 14.58 -6.15 -21.12
N VAL A 184 13.52 -5.96 -20.32
CA VAL A 184 13.61 -5.90 -18.85
C VAL A 184 14.09 -7.26 -18.32
N LYS A 185 15.07 -7.23 -17.41
CA LYS A 185 15.61 -8.43 -16.77
C LYS A 185 15.32 -8.52 -15.27
N LYS A 186 14.91 -7.41 -14.65
CA LYS A 186 14.70 -7.32 -13.20
C LYS A 186 13.43 -6.56 -12.82
N VAL A 187 12.78 -6.98 -11.74
CA VAL A 187 11.66 -6.29 -11.10
C VAL A 187 12.06 -5.82 -9.70
N ASN A 188 11.88 -4.55 -9.38
CA ASN A 188 12.00 -4.05 -8.01
C ASN A 188 10.60 -3.85 -7.44
N TYR A 189 10.19 -4.74 -6.55
CA TYR A 189 8.92 -4.63 -5.83
C TYR A 189 9.02 -3.59 -4.71
N VAL A 190 7.96 -2.81 -4.56
CA VAL A 190 7.78 -1.86 -3.45
C VAL A 190 6.41 -2.13 -2.85
N SER A 191 6.36 -2.43 -1.55
CA SER A 191 5.10 -2.65 -0.83
C SER A 191 5.22 -2.12 0.59
N ASP A 192 4.11 -2.11 1.32
CA ASP A 192 4.16 -1.91 2.77
C ASP A 192 4.83 -3.10 3.49
N GLY A 193 5.02 -2.95 4.79
CA GLY A 193 5.60 -3.97 5.67
C GLY A 193 4.61 -4.99 6.22
N ALA A 194 3.43 -5.20 5.62
CA ALA A 194 2.42 -6.10 6.16
C ALA A 194 2.94 -7.56 6.26
N CYS A 195 3.04 -8.07 7.50
CA CYS A 195 3.61 -9.38 7.76
C CYS A 195 2.78 -10.54 7.18
N ALA A 196 1.47 -10.35 6.98
CA ALA A 196 0.60 -11.43 6.50
C ALA A 196 0.89 -11.84 5.04
N HIS A 197 1.26 -10.89 4.18
CA HIS A 197 1.34 -11.13 2.74
C HIS A 197 2.55 -10.52 2.03
N PHE A 198 3.25 -9.56 2.63
CA PHE A 198 4.44 -8.97 2.02
C PHE A 198 5.72 -9.26 2.80
N LYS A 199 5.82 -8.84 4.06
CA LYS A 199 7.07 -8.93 4.84
C LYS A 199 7.11 -10.17 5.74
N ASN A 200 7.35 -11.35 5.15
CA ASN A 200 7.51 -12.61 5.89
C ASN A 200 8.47 -13.58 5.20
N ASN A 201 8.77 -14.70 5.87
CA ASN A 201 9.69 -15.72 5.37
C ASN A 201 9.23 -16.35 4.04
N ALA A 202 7.92 -16.53 3.84
CA ALA A 202 7.39 -17.08 2.60
C ALA A 202 7.65 -16.12 1.41
N SER A 203 7.46 -14.82 1.60
CA SER A 203 7.75 -13.80 0.58
C SER A 203 9.24 -13.67 0.30
N ILE A 204 10.09 -13.79 1.31
CA ILE A 204 11.55 -13.82 1.12
C ILE A 204 11.95 -15.06 0.31
N LEU A 205 11.38 -16.22 0.65
CA LEU A 205 11.62 -17.45 -0.11
C LEU A 205 11.13 -17.34 -1.55
N ASN A 206 10.02 -16.61 -1.79
CA ASN A 206 9.54 -16.26 -3.13
C ASN A 206 10.55 -15.43 -3.89
N LEU A 207 11.13 -14.44 -3.22
CA LEU A 207 12.12 -13.58 -3.83
C LEU A 207 13.38 -14.34 -4.25
N ILE A 208 13.85 -15.29 -3.42
CA ILE A 208 15.01 -16.14 -3.73
C ILE A 208 14.77 -17.00 -4.98
N HIS A 209 13.56 -17.55 -5.12
CA HIS A 209 13.20 -18.40 -6.25
C HIS A 209 12.65 -17.63 -7.46
N HIS A 210 12.52 -16.31 -7.38
CA HIS A 210 11.87 -15.49 -8.40
C HIS A 210 12.48 -15.66 -9.80
N LYS A 211 13.82 -15.81 -9.89
CA LYS A 211 14.50 -16.06 -11.16
C LYS A 211 14.17 -17.44 -11.75
N ILE A 212 14.00 -18.45 -10.90
CA ILE A 212 13.60 -19.80 -11.33
C ILE A 212 12.14 -19.80 -11.77
N ASP A 213 11.27 -19.18 -10.96
CA ASP A 213 9.81 -19.24 -11.15
C ASP A 213 9.35 -18.35 -12.32
N PHE A 214 10.00 -17.20 -12.52
CA PHE A 214 9.57 -16.19 -13.49
C PHE A 214 10.64 -15.77 -14.50
N ASP A 215 11.85 -16.32 -14.48
CA ASP A 215 12.96 -15.93 -15.36
C ASP A 215 13.22 -14.40 -15.39
N LEU A 216 13.02 -13.75 -14.25
CA LEU A 216 13.39 -12.36 -14.00
C LEU A 216 14.06 -12.27 -12.64
N ASP A 217 15.11 -11.46 -12.53
CA ASP A 217 15.68 -11.15 -11.22
C ASP A 217 14.70 -10.26 -10.44
N ALA A 218 14.77 -10.29 -9.12
CA ALA A 218 13.94 -9.42 -8.30
C ALA A 218 14.64 -8.91 -7.05
N CYS A 219 14.27 -7.69 -6.65
CA CYS A 219 14.52 -7.16 -5.33
C CYS A 219 13.20 -6.63 -4.74
N TRP A 220 13.14 -6.52 -3.42
CA TRP A 220 11.95 -6.05 -2.73
C TRP A 220 12.32 -5.01 -1.68
N THR A 221 11.69 -3.85 -1.75
CA THR A 221 11.78 -2.77 -0.76
C THR A 221 10.47 -2.70 0.02
N PHE A 222 10.56 -2.84 1.35
CA PHE A 222 9.41 -2.70 2.25
C PHE A 222 9.41 -1.32 2.86
N THR A 223 8.31 -0.59 2.70
CA THR A 223 8.15 0.71 3.34
C THR A 223 7.72 0.54 4.80
N ALA A 224 8.04 1.52 5.66
CA ALA A 224 7.57 1.48 7.04
C ALA A 224 6.03 1.56 7.12
N THR A 225 5.49 1.01 8.21
CA THR A 225 4.05 0.91 8.45
C THR A 225 3.44 2.29 8.70
N GLY A 226 2.19 2.50 8.28
CA GLY A 226 1.48 3.75 8.55
C GLY A 226 1.83 4.89 7.58
N HIS A 227 2.46 4.59 6.45
CA HIS A 227 2.65 5.59 5.40
C HIS A 227 1.36 5.84 4.63
N GLY A 228 1.11 7.11 4.33
CA GLY A 228 -0.09 7.57 3.65
C GLY A 228 -0.29 6.93 2.27
N LYS A 229 -1.51 7.10 1.76
CA LYS A 229 -2.01 6.49 0.53
C LYS A 229 -1.05 6.65 -0.66
N GLY A 230 -0.84 5.55 -1.39
CA GLY A 230 0.05 5.48 -2.54
C GLY A 230 -0.68 5.59 -3.88
N ALA A 231 0.06 5.45 -4.98
CA ALA A 231 -0.53 5.41 -6.33
C ALA A 231 -1.51 4.23 -6.50
N GLY A 232 -1.27 3.11 -5.81
CA GLY A 232 -2.15 1.93 -5.80
C GLY A 232 -3.56 2.25 -5.30
N ASP A 233 -3.68 3.04 -4.24
CA ASP A 233 -4.98 3.48 -3.72
C ASP A 233 -5.79 4.27 -4.75
N GLY A 234 -5.11 5.08 -5.57
CA GLY A 234 -5.74 5.82 -6.67
C GLY A 234 -6.35 4.90 -7.71
N ILE A 235 -5.62 3.85 -8.11
CA ILE A 235 -6.10 2.82 -9.05
C ILE A 235 -7.36 2.17 -8.48
N GLY A 236 -7.29 1.69 -7.25
CA GLY A 236 -8.41 1.05 -6.57
C GLY A 236 -9.63 1.95 -6.43
N ALA A 237 -9.42 3.21 -6.04
CA ALA A 237 -10.48 4.20 -5.90
C ALA A 237 -11.19 4.47 -7.24
N VAL A 238 -10.45 4.57 -8.36
CA VAL A 238 -11.03 4.76 -9.69
C VAL A 238 -11.92 3.59 -10.07
N LEU A 239 -11.47 2.35 -9.88
CA LEU A 239 -12.27 1.17 -10.24
C LEU A 239 -13.53 1.06 -9.39
N LYS A 240 -13.39 1.18 -8.06
CA LYS A 240 -14.52 1.08 -7.10
C LYS A 240 -15.54 2.20 -7.31
N SER A 241 -15.09 3.45 -7.47
CA SER A 241 -15.98 4.59 -7.68
C SER A 241 -16.73 4.49 -9.00
N THR A 242 -16.10 3.98 -10.06
CA THR A 242 -16.73 3.77 -11.37
C THR A 242 -17.82 2.70 -11.29
N ALA A 243 -17.52 1.55 -10.69
CA ALA A 243 -18.52 0.50 -10.46
C ALA A 243 -19.69 1.00 -9.61
N ARG A 244 -19.41 1.63 -8.46
CA ARG A 244 -20.45 2.20 -7.59
C ARG A 244 -21.36 3.18 -8.33
N ARG A 245 -20.78 4.06 -9.15
CA ARG A 245 -21.55 5.05 -9.92
C ARG A 245 -22.50 4.35 -10.89
N VAL A 246 -21.97 3.40 -11.67
CA VAL A 246 -22.74 2.74 -12.73
C VAL A 246 -23.83 1.83 -12.15
N THR A 247 -23.53 1.06 -11.10
CA THR A 247 -24.54 0.27 -10.38
C THR A 247 -25.69 1.15 -9.91
N ARG A 248 -25.41 2.34 -9.37
CA ARG A 248 -26.44 3.27 -8.88
C ARG A 248 -27.20 4.01 -9.99
N SER A 249 -26.54 4.34 -11.10
CA SER A 249 -27.15 5.16 -12.15
C SER A 249 -27.84 4.34 -13.25
N LYS A 250 -27.32 3.15 -13.56
CA LYS A 250 -27.77 2.31 -14.68
C LYS A 250 -28.44 1.02 -14.23
N ASN A 251 -28.59 0.82 -12.92
CA ASN A 251 -29.15 -0.40 -12.32
C ASN A 251 -28.46 -1.69 -12.83
N ILE A 252 -27.14 -1.62 -13.09
CA ILE A 252 -26.34 -2.79 -13.47
C ILE A 252 -26.04 -3.59 -12.20
N LEU A 253 -26.41 -4.86 -12.23
CA LEU A 253 -26.10 -5.82 -11.18
C LEU A 253 -24.74 -6.47 -11.46
N MET A 254 -23.82 -6.35 -10.51
CA MET A 254 -22.61 -7.17 -10.46
C MET A 254 -22.77 -8.09 -9.25
N SER A 255 -22.86 -9.39 -9.51
CA SER A 255 -23.20 -10.38 -8.48
C SER A 255 -21.96 -11.07 -7.90
N ASN A 256 -20.87 -11.12 -8.66
CA ASN A 256 -19.64 -11.82 -8.28
C ASN A 256 -18.39 -11.07 -8.80
N ALA A 257 -17.20 -11.59 -8.47
CA ALA A 257 -15.93 -10.99 -8.89
C ALA A 257 -15.71 -11.00 -10.41
N LYS A 258 -16.21 -12.02 -11.12
CA LYS A 258 -16.12 -12.12 -12.57
C LYS A 258 -16.93 -11.02 -13.26
N ASP A 259 -18.17 -10.79 -12.81
CA ASP A 259 -19.02 -9.70 -13.31
C ASP A 259 -18.32 -8.35 -13.15
N PHE A 260 -17.71 -8.12 -11.98
CA PHE A 260 -16.96 -6.89 -11.70
C PHE A 260 -15.72 -6.77 -12.60
N TYR A 261 -15.00 -7.86 -12.84
CA TYR A 261 -13.87 -7.90 -13.76
C TYR A 261 -14.28 -7.57 -15.20
N GLU A 262 -15.27 -8.26 -15.75
CA GLU A 262 -15.73 -8.06 -17.13
C GLU A 262 -16.26 -6.64 -17.34
N PHE A 263 -17.04 -6.14 -16.37
CA PHE A 263 -17.49 -4.76 -16.36
C PHE A 263 -16.32 -3.79 -16.39
N THR A 264 -15.34 -3.96 -15.49
CA THR A 264 -14.21 -3.04 -15.35
C THR A 264 -13.34 -3.06 -16.61
N GLN A 265 -13.06 -4.24 -17.16
CA GLN A 265 -12.31 -4.40 -18.39
C GLN A 265 -13.00 -3.67 -19.56
N LYS A 266 -14.31 -3.87 -19.74
CA LYS A 266 -15.09 -3.18 -20.78
C LYS A 266 -15.04 -1.65 -20.59
N GLN A 267 -15.23 -1.16 -19.38
CA GLN A 267 -15.19 0.29 -19.09
C GLN A 267 -13.81 0.90 -19.38
N GLN A 268 -12.72 0.20 -19.04
CA GLN A 268 -11.37 0.70 -19.32
C GLN A 268 -11.09 0.78 -20.83
N LEU A 269 -11.54 -0.23 -21.61
CA LEU A 269 -11.42 -0.22 -23.06
C LEU A 269 -12.27 0.89 -23.71
N GLU A 270 -13.51 1.08 -23.24
CA GLU A 270 -14.38 2.17 -23.73
C GLU A 270 -13.77 3.55 -23.44
N THR A 271 -13.18 3.74 -22.26
CA THR A 271 -12.53 5.00 -21.85
C THR A 271 -11.29 5.29 -22.71
N ALA A 272 -10.49 4.27 -23.01
CA ALA A 272 -9.33 4.39 -23.89
C ALA A 272 -9.74 4.86 -25.30
N ARG A 273 -10.75 4.19 -25.89
CA ARG A 273 -11.30 4.52 -27.21
C ARG A 273 -11.81 5.96 -27.26
N ARG A 274 -12.59 6.39 -26.26
CA ARG A 274 -13.10 7.77 -26.19
C ARG A 274 -12.00 8.82 -26.04
N SER A 275 -10.87 8.44 -25.47
CA SER A 275 -9.73 9.32 -25.26
C SER A 275 -8.71 9.27 -26.41
N ASN A 276 -9.02 8.57 -27.51
CA ASN A 276 -8.08 8.28 -28.61
C ASN A 276 -6.74 7.72 -28.12
N LYS A 277 -6.78 6.85 -27.11
CA LYS A 277 -5.61 6.12 -26.60
C LYS A 277 -5.69 4.66 -27.02
N ASP A 278 -4.55 4.12 -27.46
CA ASP A 278 -4.44 2.72 -27.88
C ASP A 278 -4.47 1.74 -26.70
N ILE A 279 -4.18 2.24 -25.49
CA ILE A 279 -3.99 1.42 -24.28
C ILE A 279 -4.92 1.93 -23.16
N PRO A 280 -5.57 1.04 -22.39
CA PRO A 280 -6.38 1.43 -21.23
C PRO A 280 -5.57 2.15 -20.15
N GLY A 281 -6.25 3.00 -19.38
CA GLY A 281 -5.63 3.69 -18.24
C GLY A 281 -5.24 2.74 -17.10
N VAL A 282 -5.98 1.62 -16.97
CA VAL A 282 -5.68 0.50 -16.07
C VAL A 282 -5.85 -0.81 -16.82
N HIS A 283 -4.82 -1.65 -16.83
CA HIS A 283 -4.91 -3.03 -17.33
C HIS A 283 -5.51 -3.92 -16.24
N VAL A 284 -6.61 -4.60 -16.58
CA VAL A 284 -7.36 -5.39 -15.61
C VAL A 284 -7.15 -6.87 -15.91
N PHE A 285 -6.84 -7.64 -14.87
CA PHE A 285 -6.68 -9.09 -14.90
C PHE A 285 -7.65 -9.74 -13.92
N PHE A 286 -7.98 -11.00 -14.19
CA PHE A 286 -8.74 -11.84 -13.27
C PHE A 286 -7.83 -12.95 -12.76
N LEU A 287 -7.92 -13.25 -11.47
CA LEU A 287 -7.23 -14.36 -10.82
C LEU A 287 -8.28 -15.21 -10.11
N GLU A 288 -8.45 -16.45 -10.54
CA GLU A 288 -9.45 -17.35 -9.97
C GLU A 288 -8.96 -17.92 -8.63
N SER A 289 -9.89 -18.10 -7.67
CA SER A 289 -9.60 -18.71 -6.38
C SER A 289 -8.94 -20.09 -6.52
N ASP A 290 -9.38 -20.86 -7.51
CA ASP A 290 -8.84 -22.20 -7.78
C ASP A 290 -7.36 -22.15 -8.18
N GLU A 291 -6.95 -21.13 -8.95
CA GLU A 291 -5.53 -20.92 -9.29
C GLU A 291 -4.68 -20.62 -8.05
N VAL A 292 -5.23 -19.87 -7.09
CA VAL A 292 -4.56 -19.56 -5.83
C VAL A 292 -4.47 -20.80 -4.94
N GLU A 293 -5.52 -21.59 -4.85
CA GLU A 293 -5.54 -22.82 -4.05
C GLU A 293 -4.68 -23.94 -4.66
N GLU A 294 -4.62 -24.05 -5.99
CA GLU A 294 -3.68 -24.93 -6.67
C GLU A 294 -2.23 -24.49 -6.40
N ALA A 295 -1.94 -23.20 -6.55
CA ALA A 295 -0.63 -22.65 -6.22
C ALA A 295 -0.27 -22.91 -4.76
N LYS A 296 -1.21 -22.80 -3.81
CA LYS A 296 -1.00 -23.07 -2.38
C LYS A 296 -0.56 -24.51 -2.13
N LYS A 297 -1.16 -25.49 -2.83
CA LYS A 297 -0.78 -26.91 -2.74
C LYS A 297 0.62 -27.15 -3.28
N SER A 298 0.91 -26.63 -4.48
CA SER A 298 2.23 -26.72 -5.11
C SER A 298 3.31 -26.01 -4.30
N TYR A 299 2.98 -24.85 -3.74
CA TYR A 299 3.84 -24.01 -2.90
C TYR A 299 4.34 -24.75 -1.65
N LEU A 300 3.45 -25.49 -0.97
CA LEU A 300 3.80 -26.29 0.20
C LEU A 300 4.69 -27.49 -0.16
N GLN A 301 4.46 -28.12 -1.33
CA GLN A 301 5.24 -29.26 -1.79
C GLN A 301 6.64 -28.84 -2.27
N ALA A 302 6.75 -27.90 -3.19
CA ALA A 302 8.02 -27.55 -3.84
C ALA A 302 9.05 -26.90 -2.91
N ARG A 303 8.61 -26.29 -1.80
CA ARG A 303 9.48 -25.53 -0.89
C ARG A 303 9.83 -26.24 0.40
N SER A 304 9.05 -27.26 0.78
CA SER A 304 9.43 -28.18 1.85
C SER A 304 10.51 -29.16 1.40
N GLU A 305 10.53 -29.53 0.11
CA GLU A 305 11.56 -30.40 -0.48
C GLU A 305 12.91 -29.70 -0.69
N LYS A 306 12.92 -28.41 -1.04
CA LYS A 306 14.16 -27.62 -1.26
C LYS A 306 14.86 -27.13 0.02
N LEU A 307 14.27 -27.37 1.19
CA LEU A 307 14.84 -27.06 2.50
C LEU A 307 15.35 -28.31 3.24
N ARG A 308 15.33 -29.48 2.59
CA ARG A 308 16.03 -30.70 3.00
C ARG A 308 17.31 -30.86 2.19
#